data_AF-A0A1L8ZDE1-F1
#
_entry.id   AF-A0A1L8ZDE1-F1
#
_cell.length_a   1.000
_cell.length_b   1.000
_cell.length_c   1.000
_cell.angle_alpha   90.00
_cell.angle_beta   90.00
_cell.angle_gamma   90.00
#
_symmetry.space_group_name_H-M   'P 1'
#
loop_
_entity.id
_entity.type
_entity.pdbx_description
1 polymer ?
#
loop_
_entity_poly.entity_id
_entity_poly.type
_entity_poly.pdbx_seq_one_letter_code
_entity_poly.pdbx_strand_id
1 'polypeptide(L)'
;STYKTNNLIKEETYKNNELIKINDFQYNESDLIIFQNTKEKDKDQYTNTKIEYEYNKDNQLKSKKIYENDIIYLKTEYHNDNEYEEEIYYNKKPALRVKHKNGKVTEEKPVGTN
;
A
#
# COMPACT_ATOMS: atom_id res chain seq x y z
N SER A 1 -8.89 21.21 -8.25
CA SER A 1 -8.38 19.85 -8.36
C SER A 1 -9.12 19.11 -9.43
N THR A 2 -8.39 18.24 -10.12
CA THR A 2 -8.83 17.47 -11.27
C THR A 2 -9.87 16.41 -10.88
N TYR A 3 -9.81 15.91 -9.64
CA TYR A 3 -10.58 14.75 -9.19
C TYR A 3 -11.71 15.05 -8.18
N LYS A 4 -12.28 16.26 -8.18
CA LYS A 4 -13.35 16.65 -7.23
C LYS A 4 -14.68 15.89 -7.39
N THR A 5 -14.97 15.35 -8.57
CA THR A 5 -16.29 14.73 -8.87
C THR A 5 -16.18 13.24 -9.15
N ASN A 6 -15.22 12.83 -9.98
CA ASN A 6 -14.89 11.44 -10.24
C ASN A 6 -13.43 11.24 -9.86
N ASN A 7 -13.18 10.54 -8.77
CA ASN A 7 -11.83 10.31 -8.28
C ASN A 7 -11.34 8.88 -8.46
N LEU A 8 -12.14 8.00 -9.07
CA LEU A 8 -11.77 6.63 -9.39
C LEU A 8 -11.35 6.54 -10.86
N ILE A 9 -10.11 6.14 -11.11
CA ILE A 9 -9.58 5.81 -12.44
C ILE A 9 -9.34 4.30 -12.49
N LYS A 10 -9.86 3.66 -13.53
CA LYS A 10 -9.57 2.25 -13.81
C LYS A 10 -8.66 2.14 -15.03
N GLU A 11 -7.61 1.35 -14.89
CA GLU A 11 -6.70 0.97 -15.96
C GLU A 11 -6.79 -0.55 -16.17
N GLU A 12 -6.95 -0.98 -17.42
CA GLU A 12 -7.05 -2.38 -17.79
C GLU A 12 -5.91 -2.75 -18.74
N THR A 13 -5.21 -3.85 -18.45
CA THR A 13 -4.15 -4.38 -19.32
C THR A 13 -4.57 -5.71 -19.91
N TYR A 14 -4.42 -5.83 -21.22
CA TYR A 14 -4.78 -7.03 -21.97
C TYR A 14 -3.54 -7.68 -22.59
N LYS A 15 -3.54 -9.02 -22.66
CA LYS A 15 -2.56 -9.82 -23.42
C LYS A 15 -3.30 -10.94 -24.13
N ASN A 16 -3.05 -11.11 -25.42
CA ASN A 16 -3.76 -12.10 -26.26
C ASN A 16 -5.29 -12.00 -26.18
N ASN A 17 -5.83 -10.77 -26.16
CA ASN A 17 -7.26 -10.48 -25.96
C ASN A 17 -7.84 -10.96 -24.61
N GLU A 18 -7.01 -11.38 -23.66
CA GLU A 18 -7.42 -11.66 -22.29
C GLU A 18 -7.07 -10.49 -21.37
N LEU A 19 -7.97 -10.14 -20.46
CA LEU A 19 -7.72 -9.18 -19.39
C LEU A 19 -6.79 -9.82 -18.35
N ILE A 20 -5.57 -9.30 -18.24
CA ILE A 20 -4.55 -9.84 -17.33
C ILE A 20 -4.33 -8.98 -16.09
N LYS A 21 -4.69 -7.69 -16.15
CA LYS A 21 -4.50 -6.77 -15.01
C LYS A 21 -5.57 -5.70 -14.98
N ILE A 22 -6.06 -5.39 -13.78
CA ILE A 22 -6.92 -4.24 -13.51
C ILE A 22 -6.24 -3.45 -12.39
N ASN A 23 -6.00 -2.16 -12.62
CA ASN A 23 -5.60 -1.22 -11.58
C ASN A 23 -6.71 -0.21 -11.34
N ASP A 24 -7.22 -0.17 -10.12
CA ASP A 24 -8.13 0.87 -9.66
C ASP A 24 -7.33 1.89 -8.83
N PHE A 25 -7.43 3.16 -9.16
CA PHE A 25 -6.79 4.26 -8.43
C PHE A 25 -7.85 5.24 -7.93
N GLN A 26 -7.81 5.57 -6.65
CA GLN A 26 -8.63 6.63 -6.09
C GLN A 26 -7.76 7.81 -5.67
N TYR A 27 -8.17 9.02 -6.04
CA TYR A 27 -7.47 10.27 -5.74
C TYR A 27 -8.23 11.12 -4.72
N ASN A 28 -7.52 11.98 -3.97
CA ASN A 28 -8.15 13.01 -3.14
C ASN A 28 -8.26 14.36 -3.90
N GLU A 29 -8.82 15.38 -3.23
CA GLU A 29 -8.93 16.74 -3.78
C GLU A 29 -7.60 17.48 -3.95
N SER A 30 -6.48 16.89 -3.54
CA SER A 30 -5.13 17.40 -3.80
C SER A 30 -4.47 16.67 -4.98
N ASP A 31 -5.23 15.84 -5.71
CA ASP A 31 -4.77 15.00 -6.81
C ASP A 31 -3.70 13.95 -6.38
N LEU A 32 -3.73 13.53 -5.11
CA LEU A 32 -2.90 12.46 -4.56
C LEU A 32 -3.67 11.14 -4.49
N ILE A 33 -3.00 10.02 -4.78
CA ILE A 33 -3.57 8.68 -4.69
C ILE A 33 -3.81 8.33 -3.22
N ILE A 34 -5.05 8.04 -2.84
CA ILE A 34 -5.42 7.55 -1.50
C ILE A 34 -5.65 6.04 -1.47
N PHE A 35 -5.88 5.43 -2.63
CA PHE A 35 -6.12 4.00 -2.75
C PHE A 35 -5.65 3.49 -4.11
N GLN A 36 -5.00 2.34 -4.11
CA GLN A 36 -4.69 1.54 -5.29
C GLN A 36 -5.19 0.12 -5.05
N ASN A 37 -5.85 -0.49 -6.03
CA ASN A 37 -6.14 -1.91 -6.01
C ASN A 37 -5.78 -2.53 -7.35
N THR A 38 -4.77 -3.41 -7.31
CA THR A 38 -4.27 -4.13 -8.46
C THR A 38 -4.74 -5.58 -8.38
N LYS A 39 -5.48 -6.02 -9.39
CA LYS A 39 -5.80 -7.43 -9.62
C LYS A 39 -4.99 -7.90 -10.80
N GLU A 40 -4.15 -8.91 -10.62
CA GLU A 40 -3.32 -9.47 -11.68
C GLU A 40 -3.58 -10.97 -11.83
N LYS A 41 -3.75 -11.42 -13.07
CA LYS A 41 -3.96 -12.83 -13.41
C LYS A 41 -2.61 -13.44 -13.78
N ASP A 42 -2.18 -14.43 -13.00
CA ASP A 42 -1.09 -15.33 -13.37
C ASP A 42 -1.65 -16.74 -13.53
N LYS A 43 -1.65 -17.24 -14.78
CA LYS A 43 -2.30 -18.49 -15.18
C LYS A 43 -3.77 -18.52 -14.73
N ASP A 44 -4.12 -19.42 -13.82
CA ASP A 44 -5.48 -19.59 -13.27
C ASP A 44 -5.65 -18.95 -11.89
N GLN A 45 -4.64 -18.22 -11.40
CA GLN A 45 -4.67 -17.58 -10.10
C GLN A 45 -4.74 -16.06 -10.25
N TYR A 46 -5.49 -15.42 -9.36
CA TYR A 46 -5.51 -13.97 -9.24
C TYR A 46 -4.78 -13.56 -7.98
N THR A 47 -3.84 -12.63 -8.14
CA THR A 47 -3.27 -11.90 -7.02
C THR A 47 -3.98 -10.55 -6.90
N ASN A 48 -4.30 -10.17 -5.67
CA ASN A 48 -4.84 -8.85 -5.37
C ASN A 48 -3.89 -8.11 -4.45
N THR A 49 -3.35 -6.99 -4.91
CA THR A 49 -2.57 -6.07 -4.11
C THR A 49 -3.36 -4.79 -3.89
N LYS A 50 -3.71 -4.51 -2.64
CA LYS A 50 -4.36 -3.26 -2.25
C LYS A 50 -3.37 -2.38 -1.51
N ILE A 51 -3.32 -1.10 -1.85
CA ILE A 51 -2.50 -0.11 -1.16
C ILE A 51 -3.41 1.05 -0.71
N GLU A 52 -3.33 1.41 0.56
CA GLU A 52 -3.97 2.61 1.10
C GLU A 52 -2.89 3.61 1.49
N TYR A 53 -3.14 4.89 1.18
CA TYR A 53 -2.24 6.00 1.49
C TYR A 53 -2.97 7.01 2.36
N GLU A 54 -2.31 7.47 3.41
CA GLU A 54 -2.80 8.53 4.30
C GLU A 54 -1.81 9.69 4.27
N TYR A 55 -2.32 10.91 4.16
CA TYR A 55 -1.52 12.13 4.13
C TYR A 55 -1.86 13.04 5.32
N ASN A 56 -0.90 13.84 5.77
CA ASN A 56 -1.15 14.89 6.75
C ASN A 56 -1.77 16.14 6.07
N LYS A 57 -2.03 17.20 6.85
CA LYS A 57 -2.63 18.45 6.35
C LYS A 57 -1.74 19.18 5.34
N ASP A 58 -0.44 18.93 5.38
CA ASP A 58 0.55 19.50 4.47
C ASP A 58 0.77 18.61 3.23
N ASN A 59 -0.13 17.65 2.99
CA ASN A 59 -0.08 16.70 1.87
C ASN A 59 1.16 15.78 1.88
N GLN A 60 1.84 15.63 3.02
CA GLN A 60 2.96 14.69 3.17
C GLN A 60 2.45 13.30 3.56
N LEU A 61 3.07 12.26 3.01
CA LEU A 61 2.69 10.87 3.28
C LEU A 61 2.92 10.56 4.76
N LYS A 62 1.84 10.23 5.46
CA LYS A 62 1.82 9.90 6.88
C LYS A 62 1.84 8.40 7.10
N SER A 63 1.05 7.65 6.33
CA SER A 63 1.05 6.20 6.41
C SER A 63 0.79 5.55 5.06
N LYS A 64 1.36 4.36 4.87
CA LYS A 64 1.14 3.50 3.70
C LYS A 64 0.82 2.10 4.19
N LYS A 65 -0.22 1.49 3.64
CA LYS A 65 -0.68 0.16 4.00
C LYS A 65 -0.76 -0.69 2.75
N ILE A 66 -0.08 -1.82 2.71
CA ILE A 66 -0.08 -2.76 1.58
C ILE A 66 -0.72 -4.06 2.05
N TYR A 67 -1.67 -4.57 1.29
CA TYR A 67 -2.32 -5.86 1.50
C TYR A 67 -2.06 -6.73 0.27
N GLU A 68 -1.51 -7.93 0.47
CA GLU A 68 -1.39 -8.94 -0.57
C GLU A 68 -2.34 -10.09 -0.28
N ASN A 69 -3.29 -10.32 -1.19
CA ASN A 69 -4.34 -11.33 -1.11
C ASN A 69 -5.12 -11.31 0.21
N ASP A 70 -5.25 -10.14 0.84
CA ASP A 70 -5.81 -9.96 2.19
C ASP A 70 -5.11 -10.77 3.31
N ILE A 71 -3.92 -11.33 3.04
CA ILE A 71 -3.17 -12.20 3.94
C ILE A 71 -1.96 -11.48 4.53
N ILE A 72 -1.10 -10.92 3.68
CA ILE A 72 0.09 -10.19 4.12
C ILE A 72 -0.28 -8.71 4.17
N TYR A 73 -0.08 -8.09 5.32
CA TYR A 73 -0.34 -6.69 5.54
C TYR A 73 0.94 -5.99 6.02
N LEU A 74 1.48 -5.07 5.21
CA LEU A 74 2.58 -4.19 5.60
C LEU A 74 1.99 -2.81 5.93
N LYS A 75 2.31 -2.29 7.11
CA LYS A 75 1.98 -0.94 7.52
C LYS A 75 3.26 -0.14 7.71
N THR A 76 3.39 0.94 6.96
CA THR A 76 4.48 1.91 7.11
C THR A 76 3.93 3.19 7.72
N GLU A 77 4.53 3.67 8.80
CA GLU A 77 4.24 4.96 9.42
C GLU A 77 5.46 5.88 9.29
N TYR A 78 5.27 7.04 8.67
CA TYR A 78 6.32 8.03 8.49
C TYR A 78 6.27 9.05 9.63
N HIS A 79 7.38 9.17 10.36
CA HIS A 79 7.52 10.17 11.43
C HIS A 79 8.16 11.46 10.91
N ASN A 80 9.05 11.35 9.93
CA ASN A 80 9.62 12.44 9.14
C ASN A 80 10.30 11.86 7.88
N ASP A 81 10.91 12.73 7.06
CA ASP A 81 11.58 12.35 5.80
C ASP A 81 12.68 11.28 5.96
N ASN A 82 13.25 11.17 7.16
CA ASN A 82 14.37 10.28 7.44
C ASN A 82 14.03 9.15 8.41
N GLU A 83 12.84 9.13 9.01
CA GLU A 83 12.49 8.21 10.08
C GLU A 83 11.09 7.65 9.89
N TYR A 84 11.00 6.34 9.78
CA TYR A 84 9.75 5.62 9.59
C TYR A 84 9.82 4.24 10.23
N GLU A 85 8.64 3.67 10.44
CA GLU A 85 8.47 2.35 11.02
C GLU A 85 7.63 1.47 10.12
N GLU A 86 8.02 0.22 10.00
CA GLU A 86 7.31 -0.82 9.26
C GLU A 86 6.85 -1.91 10.22
N GLU A 87 5.56 -2.19 10.21
CA GLU A 87 4.98 -3.35 10.87
C GLU A 87 4.46 -4.34 9.81
N ILE A 88 5.02 -5.54 9.82
CA ILE A 88 4.63 -6.64 8.94
C ILE A 88 3.68 -7.54 9.71
N TYR A 89 2.54 -7.83 9.09
CA TYR A 89 1.52 -8.73 9.60
C TYR A 89 1.35 -9.89 8.63
N TYR A 90 1.23 -11.10 9.17
CA TYR A 90 0.86 -12.29 8.44
C TYR A 90 -0.47 -12.81 8.98
N ASN A 91 -1.47 -12.94 8.11
CA ASN A 91 -2.83 -13.36 8.46
C ASN A 91 -3.40 -12.56 9.65
N LYS A 92 -3.32 -11.22 9.54
CA LYS A 92 -3.75 -10.24 10.56
C LYS A 92 -3.03 -10.34 11.91
N LYS A 93 -1.96 -11.13 12.03
CA LYS A 93 -1.11 -11.20 13.23
C LYS A 93 0.19 -10.44 12.98
N PRO A 94 0.60 -9.55 13.88
CA PRO A 94 1.88 -8.87 13.72
C PRO A 94 3.01 -9.91 13.81
N ALA A 95 3.98 -9.80 12.91
CA ALA A 95 5.09 -10.73 12.77
C ALA A 95 6.43 -10.04 13.06
N LEU A 96 6.62 -8.83 12.50
CA LEU A 96 7.87 -8.10 12.60
C LEU A 96 7.60 -6.60 12.67
N ARG A 97 8.39 -5.89 13.47
CA ARG A 97 8.45 -4.43 13.51
C ARG A 97 9.89 -4.01 13.22
N VAL A 98 10.06 -3.09 12.27
CA VAL A 98 11.36 -2.56 11.84
C VAL A 98 11.32 -1.05 11.89
N LYS A 99 12.28 -0.41 12.56
CA LYS A 99 12.46 1.04 12.53
C LYS A 99 13.64 1.39 11.64
N HIS A 100 13.45 2.46 10.89
CA HIS A 100 14.45 2.99 9.97
C HIS A 100 14.78 4.43 10.33
N LYS A 101 16.07 4.78 10.26
CA LYS A 101 16.57 6.16 10.37
C LYS A 101 17.66 6.40 9.33
N ASN A 102 17.53 7.46 8.55
CA ASN A 102 18.45 7.82 7.45
C ASN A 102 18.68 6.64 6.48
N GLY A 103 17.62 5.92 6.15
CA GLY A 103 17.66 4.75 5.26
C GLY A 103 18.34 3.50 5.84
N LYS A 104 18.64 3.47 7.14
CA LYS A 104 19.24 2.31 7.82
C LYS A 104 18.27 1.75 8.86
N VAL A 105 18.25 0.43 9.01
CA VAL A 105 17.56 -0.24 10.11
C VAL A 105 18.23 0.13 11.44
N THR A 106 17.46 0.69 12.36
CA THR A 106 17.90 1.05 13.71
C THR A 106 17.36 0.11 14.77
N GLU A 107 16.24 -0.55 14.51
CA GLU A 107 15.63 -1.53 15.40
C GLU A 107 14.87 -2.56 14.58
N GLU A 108 15.01 -3.84 14.92
CA GLU A 108 14.21 -4.93 14.36
C GLU A 108 13.75 -5.81 15.53
N LYS A 109 12.44 -6.01 15.65
CA LYS A 109 11.84 -6.78 16.73
C LYS A 109 10.73 -7.68 16.19
N PRO A 110 10.81 -9.01 16.39
CA PRO A 110 9.67 -9.88 16.20
C PRO A 110 8.52 -9.41 17.10
N VAL A 111 7.32 -9.29 16.55
CA VAL A 111 6.13 -8.93 17.34
C VAL A 111 5.50 -10.24 17.82
N GLY A 112 6.23 -10.96 18.67
CA GLY A 112 5.79 -12.27 19.14
C GLY A 112 6.87 -13.14 19.78
N THR A 113 7.36 -12.74 20.96
CA THR A 113 7.70 -13.68 22.05
C THR A 113 7.46 -12.95 23.38
N ASN A 114 6.26 -13.13 23.95
CA ASN A 114 6.12 -13.20 25.40
C ASN A 114 6.31 -14.66 25.80
#